data_AF-A0A945CQR2-F1
#
_entry.id   AF-A0A945CQR2-F1
#
_cell.length_a   1.000
_cell.length_b   1.000
_cell.length_c   1.000
_cell.angle_alpha   90.00
_cell.angle_beta   90.00
_cell.angle_gamma   90.00
#
_symmetry.space_group_name_H-M   'P 1'
#
loop_
_entity.id
_entity.type
_entity.pdbx_description
1 polymer ?
#
loop_
_entity_poly.entity_id
_entity_poly.type
_entity_poly.pdbx_seq_one_letter_code
_entity_poly.pdbx_strand_id
1 'polypeptide(L)'
;MNTIQSGGTQLVGTPASGDGTLGTMSFEVTGEIPEEGIFISITAVQVTASAEDRSELIFAEGTFGVEFSPPSGIPGDFNADGGVDFDDFFLFADAFGGSDPAYDMDNSGGVDFDDFFMFADSFGKKAP
;
A
#
# COMPACT_ATOMS: atom_id res chain seq x y z
N MET A 1 -10.34 -11.94 -13.01
CA MET A 1 -10.12 -11.31 -14.32
C MET A 1 -8.81 -11.79 -14.91
N ASN A 2 -8.63 -11.81 -16.24
CA ASN A 2 -7.34 -12.10 -16.89
C ASN A 2 -6.86 -10.89 -17.68
N THR A 3 -5.79 -10.24 -17.23
CA THR A 3 -4.97 -9.39 -18.11
C THR A 3 -3.49 -9.53 -17.76
N ILE A 4 -2.75 -10.22 -18.62
CA ILE A 4 -1.30 -10.05 -18.73
C ILE A 4 -1.07 -9.07 -19.88
N GLN A 5 -0.44 -7.94 -19.59
CA GLN A 5 0.05 -7.02 -20.62
C GLN A 5 1.57 -7.04 -20.60
N SER A 6 2.16 -7.90 -21.43
CA SER A 6 3.60 -8.01 -21.62
C SER A 6 4.13 -6.82 -22.42
N GLY A 7 4.73 -5.85 -21.75
CA GLY A 7 5.60 -4.87 -22.39
C GLY A 7 6.99 -5.47 -22.58
N GLY A 8 7.30 -5.91 -23.79
CA GLY A 8 8.66 -6.33 -24.14
C GLY A 8 9.44 -5.14 -24.67
N THR A 9 10.54 -4.75 -24.02
CA THR A 9 11.59 -3.99 -24.69
C THR A 9 12.57 -4.96 -25.32
N GLN A 10 12.80 -4.85 -26.62
CA GLN A 10 13.79 -5.64 -27.33
C GLN A 10 15.07 -4.80 -27.45
N LEU A 11 16.06 -5.07 -26.60
CA LEU A 11 17.37 -4.43 -26.68
C LEU A 11 18.23 -5.16 -27.72
N VAL A 12 17.96 -4.94 -29.01
CA VAL A 12 18.81 -5.42 -30.11
C VAL A 12 19.38 -4.20 -30.83
N GLY A 13 20.72 -4.08 -30.91
CA GLY A 13 21.39 -2.97 -31.59
C GLY A 13 22.59 -2.41 -30.82
N THR A 14 23.06 -1.22 -31.21
CA THR A 14 24.11 -0.46 -30.52
C THR A 14 23.73 -0.25 -29.05
N PRO A 15 24.65 -0.43 -28.08
CA PRO A 15 24.37 -0.13 -26.67
C PRO A 15 23.78 1.27 -26.52
N ALA A 16 22.63 1.36 -25.89
CA ALA A 16 21.92 2.60 -25.60
C ALA A 16 21.35 2.54 -24.19
N SER A 17 21.21 3.69 -23.55
CA SER A 17 20.60 3.85 -22.23
C SER A 17 19.42 4.81 -22.32
N GLY A 18 18.38 4.57 -21.53
CA GLY A 18 17.23 5.45 -21.38
C GLY A 18 16.30 4.93 -20.30
N ASP A 19 15.52 5.83 -19.71
CA ASP A 19 14.51 5.49 -18.71
C ASP A 19 13.15 5.26 -19.39
N GLY A 20 12.35 4.33 -18.85
CA GLY A 20 11.02 4.05 -19.38
C GLY A 20 10.26 3.01 -18.57
N THR A 21 8.94 2.97 -18.74
CA THR A 21 8.08 1.98 -18.09
C THR A 21 8.13 0.67 -18.87
N LEU A 22 8.57 -0.43 -18.23
CA LEU A 22 8.57 -1.77 -18.83
C LEU A 22 7.13 -2.31 -18.99
N GLY A 23 6.26 -2.04 -18.02
CA GLY A 23 4.84 -2.39 -18.06
C GLY A 23 4.12 -2.06 -16.75
N THR A 24 2.80 -2.24 -16.73
CA THR A 24 1.96 -2.11 -15.54
C THR A 24 1.30 -3.47 -15.26
N MET A 25 1.39 -3.94 -14.02
CA MET A 25 0.65 -5.11 -13.55
C MET A 25 -0.49 -4.64 -12.64
N SER A 26 -1.67 -5.22 -12.83
CA SER A 26 -2.85 -4.93 -12.00
C SER A 26 -3.31 -6.22 -11.34
N PHE A 27 -3.55 -6.14 -10.04
CA PHE A 27 -4.01 -7.25 -9.22
C PHE A 27 -5.43 -6.94 -8.73
N GLU A 28 -6.27 -7.97 -8.66
CA GLU A 28 -7.61 -7.89 -8.08
C GLU A 28 -7.65 -8.85 -6.90
N VAL A 29 -8.02 -8.32 -5.74
CA VAL A 29 -8.24 -9.10 -4.54
C VAL A 29 -9.66 -9.66 -4.60
N THR A 30 -9.80 -11.00 -4.63
CA THR A 30 -11.10 -11.68 -4.79
C THR A 30 -11.62 -12.34 -3.51
N GLY A 31 -10.92 -12.17 -2.38
CA GLY A 31 -11.27 -12.75 -1.08
C GLY A 31 -10.74 -11.91 0.08
N GLU A 32 -10.98 -12.38 1.30
CA GLU A 32 -10.47 -11.73 2.51
C GLU A 32 -8.94 -11.77 2.54
N ILE A 33 -8.35 -10.62 2.90
CA ILE A 33 -6.91 -10.44 3.09
C ILE A 33 -6.65 -10.51 4.60
N PRO A 34 -5.75 -11.40 5.07
CA PRO A 34 -5.26 -11.39 6.44
C PRO A 34 -4.87 -9.98 6.90
N GLU A 35 -5.16 -9.67 8.16
CA GLU A 35 -5.14 -8.29 8.68
C GLU A 35 -3.74 -7.63 8.65
N GLU A 36 -2.64 -8.39 8.63
CA GLU A 36 -1.28 -7.86 8.51
C GLU A 36 -0.33 -8.72 7.66
N GLY A 37 0.77 -8.11 7.19
CA GLY A 37 1.94 -8.81 6.67
C GLY A 37 1.82 -9.34 5.24
N ILE A 38 0.92 -8.78 4.42
CA ILE A 38 0.77 -9.19 3.01
C ILE A 38 1.61 -8.28 2.13
N PHE A 39 2.45 -8.89 1.31
CA PHE A 39 3.23 -8.14 0.32
C PHE A 39 2.87 -8.59 -1.09
N ILE A 40 2.62 -7.62 -1.98
CA ILE A 40 2.76 -7.88 -3.42
C ILE A 40 4.27 -7.87 -3.71
N SER A 41 4.87 -9.06 -3.78
CA SER A 41 6.32 -9.25 -3.89
C SER A 41 6.77 -9.76 -5.26
N ILE A 42 7.91 -9.25 -5.72
CA ILE A 42 8.74 -9.89 -6.76
C ILE A 42 9.77 -10.76 -6.03
N THR A 43 9.57 -12.08 -6.06
CA THR A 43 10.43 -13.04 -5.34
C THR A 43 11.61 -13.53 -6.17
N ALA A 44 11.59 -13.34 -7.49
CA ALA A 44 12.70 -13.67 -8.36
C ALA A 44 12.78 -12.74 -9.57
N VAL A 45 14.00 -12.39 -9.95
CA VAL A 45 14.31 -11.73 -11.22
C VAL A 45 15.29 -12.62 -11.98
N GLN A 46 14.91 -13.05 -13.17
CA GLN A 46 15.73 -13.91 -14.01
C GLN A 46 16.05 -13.22 -15.34
N VAL A 47 17.30 -13.31 -15.76
CA VAL A 47 17.77 -12.92 -17.09
C VAL A 47 18.25 -14.17 -17.81
N THR A 48 17.77 -14.38 -19.03
CA THR A 48 18.10 -15.55 -19.86
C THR A 48 18.73 -15.08 -21.17
N ALA A 49 19.99 -15.44 -21.41
CA ALA A 49 20.68 -15.17 -22.67
C ALA A 49 20.60 -16.37 -23.64
N SER A 50 20.50 -17.59 -23.10
CA SER A 50 20.28 -18.81 -23.88
C SER A 50 19.58 -19.89 -23.04
N ALA A 51 19.29 -21.05 -23.62
CA ALA A 51 18.69 -22.16 -22.88
C ALA A 51 19.55 -22.62 -21.68
N GLU A 52 20.87 -22.44 -21.76
CA GLU A 52 21.85 -22.86 -20.75
C GLU A 52 22.45 -21.69 -19.96
N ASP A 53 22.29 -20.46 -20.45
CA ASP A 53 22.82 -19.25 -19.81
C ASP A 53 21.69 -18.43 -19.19
N ARG A 54 21.54 -18.63 -17.87
CA ARG A 54 20.52 -18.00 -17.02
C ARG A 54 21.15 -17.48 -15.75
N SER A 55 20.82 -16.24 -15.40
CA SER A 55 21.12 -15.64 -14.10
C SER A 55 19.82 -15.36 -13.37
N GLU A 56 19.75 -15.71 -12.09
CA GLU A 56 18.58 -15.51 -11.26
C GLU A 56 18.99 -14.85 -9.94
N LEU A 57 18.20 -13.87 -9.51
CA LEU A 57 18.28 -13.25 -8.21
C LEU A 57 16.97 -13.53 -7.47
N ILE A 58 17.08 -14.08 -6.26
CA ILE A 58 15.93 -14.44 -5.43
C ILE A 58 15.82 -13.48 -4.25
N PHE A 59 14.60 -13.05 -3.97
CA PHE A 59 14.25 -12.16 -2.86
C PHE A 59 13.35 -12.93 -1.87
N ALA A 60 13.54 -12.66 -0.58
CA ALA A 60 12.53 -13.03 0.40
C ALA A 60 11.27 -12.18 0.18
N GLU A 61 10.13 -12.69 0.62
CA GLU A 61 8.86 -11.94 0.61
C GLU A 61 9.03 -10.59 1.32
N GLY A 62 8.42 -9.54 0.78
CA GLY A 62 8.49 -8.16 1.27
C GLY A 62 9.81 -7.43 1.01
N THR A 63 10.88 -8.11 0.55
CA THR A 63 12.16 -7.45 0.27
C THR A 63 12.10 -6.57 -0.98
N PHE A 64 11.39 -7.03 -2.01
CA PHE A 64 11.15 -6.27 -3.23
C PHE A 64 9.68 -6.35 -3.59
N GLY A 65 8.90 -5.39 -3.09
CA GLY A 65 7.46 -5.38 -3.21
C GLY A 65 6.84 -4.16 -2.56
N VAL A 66 5.52 -4.17 -2.44
CA VAL A 66 4.74 -3.22 -1.66
C VAL A 66 3.90 -3.98 -0.65
N GLU A 67 3.92 -3.51 0.59
CA GLU A 67 3.02 -3.98 1.62
C GLU A 67 1.59 -3.58 1.25
N PHE A 68 0.70 -4.56 1.25
CA PHE A 68 -0.71 -4.35 1.13
C PHE A 68 -1.24 -4.06 2.54
N SER A 69 -1.52 -2.80 2.83
CA SER A 69 -2.29 -2.42 4.01
C SER A 69 -3.76 -2.22 3.59
N PRO A 70 -4.68 -3.13 3.95
CA PRO A 70 -6.10 -2.81 3.84
C PRO A 70 -6.41 -1.62 4.76
N PRO A 71 -7.37 -0.74 4.42
CA PRO A 71 -7.89 0.17 5.42
C PRO A 71 -8.34 -0.68 6.62
N SER A 72 -7.71 -0.47 7.78
CA SER A 72 -7.85 -1.33 8.96
C SER A 72 -9.29 -1.45 9.46
N GLY A 73 -10.18 -0.57 8.98
CA GLY A 73 -11.56 -0.46 9.43
C GLY A 73 -11.65 0.02 10.87
N ILE A 74 -10.52 0.36 11.50
CA ILE A 74 -10.46 0.90 12.85
C ILE A 74 -10.79 2.40 12.75
N PRO A 75 -11.89 2.87 13.36
CA PRO A 75 -12.19 4.30 13.36
C PRO A 75 -11.03 5.07 13.99
N GLY A 76 -10.46 6.01 13.27
CA GLY A 76 -9.34 6.83 13.74
C GLY A 76 -7.95 6.41 13.25
N ASP A 77 -7.82 5.31 12.50
CA ASP A 77 -6.59 4.98 11.75
C ASP A 77 -6.61 5.75 10.43
N PHE A 78 -6.11 6.99 10.49
CA PHE A 78 -6.17 7.96 9.38
C PHE A 78 -5.03 7.76 8.39
N ASN A 79 -3.91 7.18 8.82
CA ASN A 79 -2.78 6.87 7.94
C ASN A 79 -2.85 5.46 7.31
N ALA A 80 -3.82 4.64 7.74
CA ALA A 80 -4.05 3.25 7.32
C ALA A 80 -2.84 2.33 7.58
N ASP A 81 -2.13 2.53 8.69
CA ASP A 81 -0.97 1.71 9.08
C ASP A 81 -1.32 0.52 9.99
N GLY A 82 -2.60 0.33 10.29
CA GLY A 82 -3.09 -0.78 11.12
C GLY A 82 -3.14 -0.45 12.60
N GLY A 83 -2.81 0.77 13.02
CA GLY A 83 -2.92 1.25 14.38
C GLY A 83 -3.79 2.51 14.50
N VAL A 84 -4.21 2.83 15.72
CA VAL A 84 -4.64 4.19 16.06
C VAL A 84 -3.66 4.72 17.09
N ASP A 85 -2.73 5.56 16.66
CA ASP A 85 -1.68 6.06 17.54
C ASP A 85 -1.37 7.56 17.36
N PHE A 86 -0.17 7.98 17.76
CA PHE A 86 0.21 9.39 17.72
C PHE A 86 0.35 9.93 16.31
N ASP A 87 0.67 9.10 15.33
CA ASP A 87 0.76 9.54 13.94
C ASP A 87 -0.64 9.93 13.43
N ASP A 88 -1.67 9.14 13.77
CA ASP A 88 -3.08 9.51 13.51
C ASP A 88 -3.53 10.73 14.29
N PHE A 89 -3.10 10.87 15.55
CA PHE A 89 -3.41 12.05 16.35
C PHE A 89 -2.91 13.33 15.70
N PHE A 90 -1.70 13.33 15.12
CA PHE A 90 -1.18 14.52 14.44
C PHE A 90 -1.97 14.84 13.17
N LEU A 91 -2.40 13.82 12.40
CA LEU A 91 -3.29 14.02 11.25
C LEU A 91 -4.65 14.62 11.67
N PHE A 92 -5.24 14.10 12.75
CA PHE A 92 -6.47 14.64 13.33
C PHE A 92 -6.29 16.09 13.82
N ALA A 93 -5.19 16.37 14.53
CA ALA A 93 -4.90 17.69 15.07
C ALA A 93 -4.73 18.74 13.96
N ASP A 94 -4.15 18.38 12.83
CA ASP A 94 -4.01 19.25 11.66
C ASP A 94 -5.37 19.60 11.04
N ALA A 95 -6.37 18.72 11.16
CA ALA A 95 -7.74 18.93 10.68
C ALA A 95 -8.67 19.60 11.71
N PHE A 96 -8.26 19.67 12.97
CA PHE A 96 -9.09 20.13 14.08
C PHE A 96 -9.58 21.58 13.91
N GLY A 97 -10.88 21.80 14.14
CA GLY A 97 -11.58 23.06 13.87
C GLY A 97 -11.92 23.27 12.39
N GLY A 98 -11.62 22.30 11.52
CA GLY A 98 -11.99 22.27 10.12
C GLY A 98 -13.34 21.61 9.85
N SER A 99 -13.54 21.18 8.60
CA SER A 99 -14.76 20.53 8.12
C SER A 99 -14.42 19.40 7.14
N ASP A 100 -13.25 18.78 7.30
CA ASP A 100 -12.82 17.68 6.45
C ASP A 100 -13.59 16.41 6.86
N PRO A 101 -14.42 15.84 5.97
CA PRO A 101 -15.23 14.67 6.30
C PRO A 101 -14.42 13.42 6.67
N ALA A 102 -13.11 13.38 6.37
CA ALA A 102 -12.25 12.28 6.79
C ALA A 102 -12.04 12.24 8.30
N TYR A 103 -12.13 13.39 8.97
CA TYR A 103 -11.86 13.55 10.41
C TYR A 103 -13.12 13.91 11.22
N ASP A 104 -14.24 14.20 10.55
CA ASP A 104 -15.60 14.37 11.12
C ASP A 104 -16.21 12.97 11.35
N MET A 105 -15.88 12.39 12.50
CA MET A 105 -16.23 11.01 12.86
C MET A 105 -17.71 10.87 13.23
N ASP A 106 -18.34 11.94 13.72
CA ASP A 106 -19.76 11.95 14.08
C ASP A 106 -20.70 12.43 12.95
N ASN A 107 -20.13 12.94 11.86
CA ASN A 107 -20.81 13.52 10.69
C ASN A 107 -21.62 14.78 11.00
N SER A 108 -21.16 15.59 11.97
CA SER A 108 -21.77 16.87 12.35
C SER A 108 -21.50 18.00 11.34
N GLY A 109 -20.52 17.82 10.46
CA GLY A 109 -20.05 18.82 9.49
C GLY A 109 -18.86 19.66 9.99
N GLY A 110 -18.29 19.33 11.14
CA GLY A 110 -17.10 19.95 11.71
C GLY A 110 -16.16 18.90 12.26
N VAL A 111 -14.89 19.26 12.48
CA VAL A 111 -13.92 18.42 13.20
C VAL A 111 -13.66 19.06 14.55
N ASP A 112 -14.22 18.50 15.62
CA ASP A 112 -14.16 19.11 16.95
C ASP A 112 -13.96 18.10 18.10
N PHE A 113 -14.31 18.49 19.32
CA PHE A 113 -14.08 17.67 20.50
C PHE A 113 -14.94 16.42 20.56
N ASP A 114 -16.12 16.42 19.93
CA ASP A 114 -16.97 15.24 19.88
C ASP A 114 -16.29 14.15 19.02
N ASP A 115 -15.68 14.52 17.89
CA ASP A 115 -14.84 13.64 17.09
C ASP A 115 -13.59 13.18 17.84
N PHE A 116 -12.95 14.09 18.60
CA PHE A 116 -11.78 13.74 19.41
C PHE A 116 -12.08 12.64 20.43
N PHE A 117 -13.25 12.65 21.07
CA PHE A 117 -13.63 11.59 21.99
C PHE A 117 -13.87 10.25 21.27
N MET A 118 -14.44 10.27 20.06
CA MET A 118 -14.57 9.07 19.23
C MET A 118 -13.21 8.52 18.79
N PHE A 119 -12.27 9.39 18.43
CA PHE A 119 -10.87 9.02 18.17
C PHE A 119 -10.22 8.41 19.42
N ALA A 120 -10.37 9.05 20.59
CA ALA A 120 -9.80 8.59 21.85
C ALA A 120 -10.34 7.22 22.28
N ASP A 121 -11.60 6.90 21.97
CA ASP A 121 -12.20 5.57 22.18
C ASP A 121 -11.55 4.46 21.32
N SER A 122 -10.87 4.86 20.24
CA SER A 122 -10.10 3.96 19.39
C SER A 122 -8.60 3.99 19.62
N PHE A 123 -8.08 4.98 20.33
CA PHE A 123 -6.64 5.13 20.56
C PHE A 123 -6.02 3.87 21.19
N GLY A 124 -4.92 3.42 20.58
CA GLY A 124 -4.21 2.21 20.97
C GLY A 124 -4.82 0.90 20.46
N LYS A 125 -5.95 0.93 19.74
CA LYS A 125 -6.41 -0.23 18.97
C LYS A 125 -5.42 -0.52 17.85
N LYS A 126 -5.31 -1.81 17.51
CA LYS A 126 -4.51 -2.32 16.40
C LYS A 126 -5.33 -3.34 15.64
N ALA A 127 -5.01 -3.51 14.37
CA ALA A 127 -5.48 -4.64 13.60
C ALA A 127 -5.08 -5.94 14.33
N PRO A 128 -5.95 -6.97 14.34
CA PRO A 128 -5.64 -8.24 14.99
C PRO A 128 -4.46 -9.02 14.37
#